data_AF-A0AAX3WSG8-F1
#
_entry.id   AF-A0AAX3WSG8-F1
#
_cell.length_a   1.000
_cell.length_b   1.000
_cell.length_c   1.000
_cell.angle_alpha   90.00
_cell.angle_beta   90.00
_cell.angle_gamma   90.00
#
_symmetry.space_group_name_H-M   'P 1'
#
loop_
_entity.id
_entity.type
_entity.pdbx_description
1 polymer ?
#
loop_
_entity_poly.entity_id
_entity_poly.type
_entity_poly.pdbx_seq_one_letter_code
_entity_poly.pdbx_strand_id
1 'polypeptide(L)'
;MQIRFELEEGISILNNLYVDGYLKVFTNDNNEDELLFFTTTGHSTILGDFTSKLKTLHQTGKSQKLNPFGIVDILTLEKNRSKLIVSHSKRVGENSQWQHIYNFTEFVVAYIKELQRYLATAKKADINITTMNTYVYLKEGLDTLQAIIK
;
A
#
# COMPACT_ATOMS: atom_id res chain seq x y z
N MET A 1 9.67 7.46 9.97
CA MET A 1 8.86 7.24 8.77
C MET A 1 7.40 7.20 9.17
N GLN A 2 6.55 7.90 8.42
CA GLN A 2 5.11 7.80 8.51
C GLN A 2 4.58 7.37 7.14
N ILE A 3 3.51 6.59 7.13
CA ILE A 3 2.82 6.14 5.92
C ILE A 3 1.36 6.55 6.15
N ARG A 4 0.71 7.20 5.17
CA ARG A 4 -0.72 7.56 5.25
C ARG A 4 -1.43 7.11 3.98
N PHE A 5 -2.60 6.50 4.14
CA PHE A 5 -3.57 6.36 3.05
C PHE A 5 -4.47 7.60 3.04
N GLU A 6 -4.48 8.29 1.90
CA GLU A 6 -5.39 9.40 1.66
C GLU A 6 -6.46 8.98 0.66
N LEU A 7 -7.69 9.43 0.93
CA LEU A 7 -8.81 9.29 0.02
C LEU A 7 -8.85 10.56 -0.83
N GLU A 8 -9.12 10.43 -2.13
CA GLU A 8 -9.28 11.59 -2.98
C GLU A 8 -10.58 12.33 -2.60
N GLU A 9 -10.50 13.64 -2.31
CA GLU A 9 -11.66 14.45 -1.97
C GLU A 9 -12.57 14.63 -3.19
N GLY A 10 -13.88 14.32 -3.04
CA GLY A 10 -14.90 14.57 -4.06
C GLY A 10 -15.66 13.34 -4.56
N ILE A 11 -15.31 12.13 -4.11
CA ILE A 11 -15.96 10.91 -4.58
C ILE A 11 -17.03 10.47 -3.58
N SER A 12 -18.29 10.72 -3.96
CA SER A 12 -19.49 10.29 -3.25
C SER A 12 -19.53 8.78 -3.04
N ILE A 13 -19.88 8.38 -1.81
CA ILE A 13 -20.15 7.01 -1.37
C ILE A 13 -21.33 6.46 -2.19
N LEU A 14 -21.06 5.93 -3.38
CA LEU A 14 -22.05 5.31 -4.26
C LEU A 14 -21.92 3.79 -4.12
N ASN A 15 -22.89 3.22 -3.39
CA ASN A 15 -23.35 1.83 -3.50
C ASN A 15 -22.30 0.79 -3.91
N ASN A 16 -21.45 0.43 -2.94
CA ASN A 16 -20.42 -0.62 -2.96
C ASN A 16 -19.08 -0.27 -3.65
N LEU A 17 -18.08 0.00 -2.79
CA LEU A 17 -16.67 -0.41 -2.95
C LEU A 17 -15.79 0.30 -4.01
N TYR A 18 -16.12 1.51 -4.46
CA TYR A 18 -15.19 2.31 -5.27
C TYR A 18 -14.88 3.62 -4.59
N VAL A 19 -13.68 3.71 -4.05
CA VAL A 19 -13.12 4.96 -3.56
C VAL A 19 -11.73 5.04 -4.18
N ASP A 20 -11.40 6.17 -4.80
CA ASP A 20 -10.08 6.47 -5.36
C ASP A 20 -9.20 7.13 -4.31
N GLY A 21 -7.91 6.86 -4.38
CA GLY A 21 -6.99 7.24 -3.32
C GLY A 21 -5.73 6.41 -3.34
N TYR A 22 -4.80 6.84 -2.52
CA TYR A 22 -3.40 6.53 -2.71
C TYR A 22 -2.72 6.40 -1.36
N LEU A 23 -1.66 5.62 -1.35
CA LEU A 23 -0.72 5.63 -0.24
C LEU A 23 0.22 6.82 -0.45
N LYS A 24 0.56 7.53 0.63
CA LYS A 24 1.63 8.53 0.71
C LYS A 24 2.61 8.08 1.78
N VAL A 25 3.89 8.24 1.51
CA VAL A 25 4.96 7.92 2.46
C VAL A 25 5.66 9.20 2.84
N PHE A 26 5.79 9.46 4.12
CA PHE A 26 6.47 10.61 4.68
C PHE A 26 7.76 10.10 5.32
N THR A 27 8.90 10.39 4.72
CA THR A 27 10.21 10.22 5.36
C THR A 27 10.43 11.38 6.33
N ASN A 28 11.17 11.14 7.43
CA ASN A 28 11.11 11.97 8.65
C ASN A 28 11.67 13.41 8.54
N ASP A 29 11.88 13.96 7.35
CA ASP A 29 12.58 15.24 7.15
C ASP A 29 11.70 16.33 6.51
N ASN A 30 10.38 16.33 6.70
CA ASN A 30 9.43 17.27 6.06
C ASN A 30 9.55 17.38 4.52
N ASN A 31 10.42 16.59 3.90
CA ASN A 31 10.43 16.31 2.48
C ASN A 31 9.35 15.26 2.27
N GLU A 32 8.23 15.71 1.71
CA GLU A 32 7.23 14.85 1.10
C GLU A 32 7.90 14.09 -0.06
N ASP A 33 8.50 12.93 0.23
CA ASP A 33 8.68 11.90 -0.78
C ASP A 33 7.29 11.29 -1.04
N GLU A 34 6.43 12.04 -1.76
CA GLU A 34 5.13 11.55 -2.21
C GLU A 34 5.32 10.33 -3.12
N LEU A 35 5.42 9.14 -2.51
CA LEU A 35 5.15 7.90 -3.18
C LEU A 35 3.65 7.88 -3.50
N LEU A 36 3.21 8.49 -4.60
CA LEU A 36 1.83 8.43 -5.04
C LEU A 36 1.54 7.03 -5.57
N PHE A 37 0.88 6.20 -4.75
CA PHE A 37 0.29 4.96 -5.25
C PHE A 37 -1.05 5.30 -5.91
N PHE A 38 -1.05 5.71 -7.18
CA PHE A 38 -2.31 6.01 -7.88
C PHE A 38 -3.22 4.79 -7.95
N THR A 39 -4.49 4.99 -7.62
CA THR A 39 -5.53 4.00 -7.83
C THR A 39 -6.80 4.67 -8.32
N THR A 40 -7.35 4.16 -9.44
CA THR A 40 -8.61 4.63 -10.03
C THR A 40 -9.71 3.57 -9.93
N THR A 41 -9.65 2.66 -8.94
CA THR A 41 -10.75 1.72 -8.65
C THR A 41 -10.46 0.89 -7.38
N GLY A 42 -11.34 0.97 -6.38
CA GLY A 42 -11.51 0.01 -5.28
C GLY A 42 -10.30 -0.18 -4.34
N HIS A 43 -10.06 0.77 -3.44
CA HIS A 43 -8.97 0.79 -2.43
C HIS A 43 -8.60 -0.53 -1.78
N SER A 44 -9.60 -1.29 -1.41
CA SER A 44 -9.42 -2.50 -0.60
C SER A 44 -8.70 -3.61 -1.38
N THR A 45 -8.78 -3.60 -2.71
CA THR A 45 -8.05 -4.53 -3.58
C THR A 45 -6.57 -4.21 -3.68
N ILE A 46 -6.19 -2.93 -3.65
CA ILE A 46 -4.80 -2.49 -3.83
C ILE A 46 -4.02 -2.58 -2.54
N LEU A 47 -4.63 -2.19 -1.43
CA LEU A 47 -4.11 -2.50 -0.11
C LEU A 47 -3.95 -4.02 0.05
N GLY A 48 -4.88 -4.79 -0.51
CA GLY A 48 -4.80 -6.24 -0.54
C GLY A 48 -3.59 -6.75 -1.32
N ASP A 49 -3.43 -6.37 -2.59
CA ASP A 49 -2.33 -6.83 -3.42
C ASP A 49 -0.98 -6.32 -2.91
N PHE A 50 -0.89 -5.06 -2.48
CA PHE A 50 0.32 -4.50 -1.88
C PHE A 50 0.71 -5.24 -0.59
N THR A 51 -0.26 -5.52 0.30
CA THR A 51 -0.02 -6.35 1.49
C THR A 51 0.49 -7.74 1.11
N SER A 52 -0.13 -8.36 0.10
CA SER A 52 0.29 -9.66 -0.42
C SER A 52 1.73 -9.60 -0.97
N LYS A 53 2.07 -8.57 -1.75
CA LYS A 53 3.43 -8.37 -2.28
C LYS A 53 4.45 -8.18 -1.17
N LEU A 54 4.18 -7.36 -0.16
CA LEU A 54 5.08 -7.19 0.99
C LEU A 54 5.33 -8.51 1.72
N LYS A 55 4.28 -9.32 1.91
CA LYS A 55 4.39 -10.67 2.49
C LYS A 55 5.26 -11.59 1.64
N THR A 56 4.97 -11.71 0.35
CA THR A 56 5.73 -12.57 -0.56
C THR A 56 7.18 -12.11 -0.70
N LEU A 57 7.42 -10.81 -0.76
CA LEU A 57 8.77 -10.24 -0.78
C LEU A 57 9.54 -10.60 0.48
N HIS A 58 8.91 -10.49 1.65
CA HIS A 58 9.54 -10.88 2.92
C HIS A 58 9.90 -12.37 2.94
N GLN A 59 8.96 -13.24 2.57
CA GLN A 59 9.08 -14.70 2.68
C GLN A 59 10.08 -15.28 1.66
N THR A 60 10.11 -14.73 0.46
CA THR A 60 10.85 -15.33 -0.67
C THR A 60 12.11 -14.56 -1.05
N GLY A 61 12.21 -13.29 -0.63
CA GLY A 61 13.24 -12.36 -1.12
C GLY A 61 13.11 -12.00 -2.61
N LYS A 62 12.11 -12.55 -3.32
CA LYS A 62 11.94 -12.31 -4.76
C LYS A 62 11.27 -10.97 -4.99
N SER A 63 11.78 -10.23 -5.97
CA SER A 63 11.19 -8.97 -6.47
C SER A 63 9.70 -9.15 -6.78
N GLN A 64 8.88 -8.20 -6.34
CA GLN A 64 7.43 -8.21 -6.54
C GLN A 64 7.03 -7.03 -7.40
N LYS A 65 6.21 -7.29 -8.41
CA LYS A 65 5.62 -6.24 -9.25
C LYS A 65 4.18 -6.01 -8.83
N LEU A 66 3.87 -4.77 -8.49
CA LEU A 66 2.51 -4.28 -8.33
C LEU A 66 2.15 -3.53 -9.60
N ASN A 67 1.15 -4.06 -10.31
CA ASN A 67 0.53 -3.39 -11.45
C ASN A 67 -0.87 -2.97 -11.01
N PRO A 68 -1.08 -1.71 -10.59
CA PRO A 68 -2.40 -1.20 -10.31
C PRO A 68 -3.18 -1.10 -11.64
N PHE A 69 -3.82 -2.21 -11.99
CA PHE A 69 -4.91 -2.32 -12.96
C PHE A 69 -4.66 -1.78 -14.38
N GLY A 70 -3.47 -2.06 -14.93
CA GLY A 70 -3.21 -1.83 -16.37
C GLY A 70 -2.84 -0.41 -16.74
N ILE A 71 -2.66 0.46 -15.73
CA ILE A 71 -1.98 1.74 -15.90
C ILE A 71 -0.53 1.48 -16.33
N VAL A 72 0.05 2.43 -17.05
CA VAL A 72 1.43 2.38 -17.56
C VAL A 72 2.46 2.29 -16.41
N ASP A 73 2.05 2.53 -15.17
CA ASP A 73 2.92 2.64 -14.01
C ASP A 73 3.06 1.30 -13.27
N ILE A 74 4.21 0.65 -13.43
CA ILE A 74 4.54 -0.58 -12.71
C ILE A 74 5.42 -0.21 -11.50
N LEU A 75 4.94 -0.55 -10.31
CA LEU A 75 5.72 -0.48 -9.08
C LEU A 75 6.46 -1.80 -8.86
N THR A 76 7.75 -1.71 -8.61
CA THR A 76 8.60 -2.86 -8.28
C THR A 76 9.10 -2.73 -6.85
N LEU A 77 8.91 -3.79 -6.06
CA LEU A 77 9.36 -3.90 -4.68
C LEU A 77 10.47 -4.94 -4.60
N GLU A 78 11.63 -4.53 -4.10
CA GLU A 78 12.78 -5.41 -3.92
C GLU A 78 13.32 -5.32 -2.50
N LYS A 79 13.85 -6.43 -1.99
CA LYS A 79 14.43 -6.49 -0.66
C LYS A 79 15.90 -6.85 -0.79
N ASN A 80 16.77 -5.93 -0.42
CA ASN A 80 18.22 -6.15 -0.35
C ASN A 80 18.67 -5.99 1.10
N ARG A 81 18.90 -7.11 1.80
CA ARG A 81 19.19 -7.14 3.25
C ARG A 81 18.08 -6.42 4.03
N SER A 82 18.41 -5.35 4.74
CA SER A 82 17.48 -4.51 5.50
C SER A 82 16.84 -3.40 4.67
N LYS A 83 17.16 -3.29 3.37
CA LYS A 83 16.63 -2.26 2.48
C LYS A 83 15.43 -2.76 1.71
N LEU A 84 14.37 -1.96 1.68
CA LEU A 84 13.29 -2.04 0.72
C LEU A 84 13.58 -1.03 -0.40
N ILE A 85 13.66 -1.50 -1.63
CA ILE A 85 13.81 -0.67 -2.82
C ILE A 85 12.45 -0.63 -3.49
N VAL A 86 11.91 0.57 -3.70
CA VAL A 86 10.65 0.80 -4.39
C VAL A 86 10.96 1.60 -5.64
N SER A 87 10.74 0.99 -6.79
CA SER A 87 11.00 1.62 -8.09
C SER A 87 9.72 1.75 -8.89
N HIS A 88 9.58 2.85 -9.60
CA HIS A 88 8.49 3.09 -10.53
C HIS A 88 9.03 3.10 -11.96
N SER A 89 8.29 2.45 -12.85
CA SER A 89 8.60 2.44 -14.27
C SER A 89 7.33 2.61 -15.09
N LYS A 90 7.30 3.62 -15.97
CA LYS A 90 6.32 3.74 -17.03
C LYS A 90 6.59 2.69 -18.12
N ARG A 91 5.58 1.95 -18.53
CA ARG A 91 5.60 0.92 -19.58
C ARG A 91 6.03 1.46 -20.96
N VAL A 92 5.97 2.78 -21.20
CA VAL A 92 6.30 3.40 -22.49
C VAL A 92 6.93 4.80 -22.32
N GLY A 93 8.11 5.00 -22.92
CA GLY A 93 8.53 6.27 -23.54
C GLY A 93 9.09 7.41 -22.67
N GLU A 94 8.91 7.41 -21.36
CA GLU A 94 9.41 8.50 -20.50
C GLU A 94 10.46 8.03 -19.50
N ASN A 95 11.58 8.74 -19.45
CA ASN A 95 12.73 8.54 -18.55
C ASN A 95 12.43 8.86 -17.06
N SER A 96 11.16 8.95 -16.65
CA SER A 96 10.79 9.18 -15.26
C SER A 96 10.82 7.86 -14.50
N GLN A 97 12.01 7.32 -14.27
CA GLN A 97 12.23 6.28 -13.30
C GLN A 97 12.60 6.93 -11.98
N TRP A 98 11.75 6.80 -10.97
CA TRP A 98 12.12 7.13 -9.61
C TRP A 98 12.35 5.85 -8.82
N GLN A 99 13.28 5.94 -7.87
CA GLN A 99 13.63 4.86 -6.96
C GLN A 99 13.77 5.44 -5.56
N HIS A 100 13.04 4.86 -4.61
CA HIS A 100 13.24 5.15 -3.19
C HIS A 100 13.81 3.94 -2.47
N ILE A 101 14.64 4.20 -1.47
CA ILE A 101 15.25 3.19 -0.64
C ILE A 101 14.85 3.45 0.81
N TYR A 102 14.21 2.48 1.41
CA TYR A 102 13.71 2.52 2.77
C TYR A 102 14.36 1.43 3.63
N ASN A 103 14.34 1.60 4.94
CA ASN A 103 14.53 0.47 5.84
C ASN A 103 13.27 -0.41 5.78
N PHE A 104 13.43 -1.69 5.44
CA PHE A 104 12.34 -2.64 5.25
C PHE A 104 11.48 -2.79 6.51
N THR A 105 12.12 -2.95 7.68
CA THR A 105 11.40 -3.14 8.94
C THR A 105 10.66 -1.87 9.33
N GLU A 106 11.30 -0.70 9.23
CA GLU A 106 10.64 0.57 9.55
C GLU A 106 9.46 0.84 8.61
N PHE A 107 9.61 0.53 7.32
CA PHE A 107 8.54 0.65 6.34
C PHE A 107 7.35 -0.25 6.69
N VAL A 108 7.61 -1.53 6.95
CA VAL A 108 6.54 -2.49 7.30
C VAL A 108 5.87 -2.09 8.62
N VAL A 109 6.62 -1.62 9.62
CA VAL A 109 6.06 -1.09 10.88
C VAL A 109 5.13 0.11 10.61
N ALA A 110 5.57 1.07 9.79
CA ALA A 110 4.76 2.23 9.45
C ALA A 110 3.50 1.84 8.66
N TYR A 111 3.62 0.90 7.73
CA TYR A 111 2.50 0.37 6.95
C TYR A 111 1.48 -0.37 7.83
N ILE A 112 1.94 -1.19 8.78
CA ILE A 112 1.08 -1.87 9.76
C ILE A 112 0.25 -0.86 10.55
N LYS A 113 0.89 0.18 11.09
CA LYS A 113 0.20 1.22 11.87
C LYS A 113 -0.90 1.91 11.06
N GLU A 114 -0.59 2.19 9.81
CA GLU A 114 -1.51 2.86 8.92
C GLU A 114 -2.66 1.95 8.47
N LEU A 115 -2.40 0.66 8.19
CA LEU A 115 -3.43 -0.32 7.88
C LEU A 115 -4.37 -0.56 9.08
N GLN A 116 -3.85 -0.54 10.31
CA GLN A 116 -4.65 -0.56 11.54
C GLN A 116 -5.58 0.65 11.62
N ARG A 117 -5.05 1.86 11.38
CA ARG A 117 -5.84 3.10 11.37
C ARG A 117 -6.94 3.05 10.31
N TYR A 118 -6.62 2.59 9.10
CA TYR A 118 -7.56 2.43 8.01
C TYR A 118 -8.72 1.49 8.38
N LEU A 119 -8.41 0.27 8.86
CA LEU A 119 -9.43 -0.71 9.26
C LEU A 119 -10.30 -0.21 10.42
N ALA A 120 -9.70 0.47 11.42
CA ALA A 120 -10.44 1.04 12.53
C ALA A 120 -11.39 2.16 12.08
N THR A 121 -10.94 3.01 11.15
CA THR A 121 -11.76 4.08 10.56
C THR A 121 -12.92 3.50 9.77
N ALA A 122 -12.64 2.49 8.93
CA ALA A 122 -13.66 1.83 8.13
C ALA A 122 -14.74 1.16 9.02
N LYS A 123 -14.32 0.45 10.07
CA LYS A 123 -15.23 -0.16 11.07
C LYS A 123 -16.07 0.87 11.82
N LYS A 124 -15.51 2.06 12.09
CA LYS A 124 -16.25 3.16 12.74
C LYS A 124 -17.31 3.76 11.80
N ALA A 125 -17.03 3.81 10.51
CA ALA A 125 -17.95 4.33 9.50
C ALA A 125 -19.11 3.36 9.23
N ASP A 126 -18.83 2.06 9.18
CA ASP A 126 -19.84 1.00 9.05
C ASP A 126 -19.42 -0.23 9.86
N ILE A 127 -20.23 -0.60 10.87
CA ILE A 127 -19.93 -1.76 11.72
C ILE A 127 -20.07 -3.08 10.96
N ASN A 128 -20.91 -3.14 9.92
CA ASN A 128 -21.12 -4.34 9.11
C ASN A 128 -19.98 -4.58 8.12
N ILE A 129 -19.06 -3.61 7.95
CA ILE A 129 -17.91 -3.77 7.06
C ILE A 129 -17.03 -4.97 7.47
N THR A 130 -17.07 -5.38 8.74
CA THR A 130 -16.26 -6.50 9.25
C THR A 130 -16.61 -7.85 8.63
N THR A 131 -17.81 -7.99 8.06
CA THR A 131 -18.24 -9.21 7.36
C THR A 131 -17.95 -9.14 5.86
N MET A 132 -17.47 -8.01 5.34
CA MET A 132 -17.12 -7.87 3.93
C MET A 132 -15.79 -8.57 3.66
N ASN A 133 -15.75 -9.38 2.60
CA ASN A 133 -14.56 -10.17 2.22
C ASN A 133 -13.29 -9.33 2.16
N THR A 134 -13.35 -8.10 1.65
CA THR A 134 -12.16 -7.27 1.52
C THR A 134 -11.64 -6.75 2.85
N TYR A 135 -12.52 -6.48 3.83
CA TYR A 135 -12.10 -6.14 5.18
C TYR A 135 -11.40 -7.34 5.84
N VAL A 136 -12.00 -8.53 5.72
CA VAL A 136 -11.42 -9.78 6.25
C VAL A 136 -10.04 -10.03 5.66
N TYR A 137 -9.90 -9.91 4.33
CA TYR A 137 -8.62 -10.10 3.64
C TYR A 137 -7.54 -9.11 4.12
N LEU A 138 -7.88 -7.83 4.27
CA LEU A 138 -6.96 -6.82 4.79
C LEU A 138 -6.59 -7.09 6.25
N LYS A 139 -7.52 -7.58 7.06
CA LYS A 139 -7.26 -7.95 8.46
C LYS A 139 -6.31 -9.15 8.57
N GLU A 140 -6.50 -10.19 7.76
CA GLU A 140 -5.58 -11.34 7.68
C GLU A 140 -4.18 -10.92 7.18
N GLY A 141 -4.16 -10.01 6.20
CA GLY A 141 -2.94 -9.40 5.70
C GLY A 141 -2.18 -8.66 6.81
N LEU A 142 -2.87 -7.81 7.56
CA LEU A 142 -2.34 -7.11 8.74
C LEU A 142 -1.75 -8.10 9.75
N ASP A 143 -2.50 -9.13 10.13
CA ASP A 143 -2.07 -10.11 11.14
C ASP A 143 -0.80 -10.84 10.69
N THR A 144 -0.69 -11.14 9.39
CA THR A 144 0.52 -11.76 8.85
C THR A 144 1.71 -10.79 8.88
N LEU A 145 1.51 -9.52 8.51
CA LEU A 145 2.59 -8.53 8.54
C LEU A 145 3.06 -8.27 9.98
N GLN A 146 2.16 -8.27 10.96
CA GLN A 146 2.55 -8.16 12.37
C GLN A 146 3.39 -9.33 12.85
N ALA A 147 3.11 -10.56 12.38
CA ALA A 147 3.92 -11.73 12.70
C ALA A 147 5.34 -11.66 12.12
N ILE A 148 5.53 -10.93 11.01
CA ILE A 148 6.84 -10.72 10.36
C ILE A 148 7.77 -9.80 11.17
N ILE A 149 7.19 -8.91 11.98
CA ILE A 149 7.92 -7.85 12.70
C ILE A 149 8.26 -8.25 14.15
N LYS A 150 7.70 -9.35 14.65
CA LYS A 150 8.05 -9.94 15.96
C LYS A 150 9.41 -10.62 15.91
#